data_AF-A0AA39PY47-F1
#
_entry.id   AF-A0AA39PY47-F1
#
_cell.length_a   1.000
_cell.length_b   1.000
_cell.length_c   1.000
_cell.angle_alpha   90.00
_cell.angle_beta   90.00
_cell.angle_gamma   90.00
#
_symmetry.space_group_name_H-M   'P 1'
#
loop_
_entity.id
_entity.type
_entity.pdbx_description
1 polymer ?
#
loop_
_entity_poly.entity_id
_entity_poly.type
_entity_poly.pdbx_seq_one_letter_code
_entity_poly.pdbx_strand_id
1 'polypeptide(L)'
;HPVSYNSPRITSRDDVLPLSKPIVTRSGKVLHELPIPEGTCIIISIAGCNRNKDVFGAGAHTFNPEMARQQWMYGNLYVLRSCFATEMLVGTYLFRFTFLGGPQSCIGWRFAYVCQFLLMYHIPSHFSTVCRNYRLLLCRLLTNLSFP
;
A
#
# COMPACT_ATOMS: atom_id res chain seq x y z
N HIS A 1 -4.51 3.93 -0.21
CA HIS A 1 -5.03 3.49 -1.52
C HIS A 1 -3.91 3.59 -2.54
N PRO A 2 -3.63 2.56 -3.37
CA PRO A 2 -2.58 2.65 -4.37
C PRO A 2 -3.04 3.48 -5.58
N VAL A 3 -2.10 4.15 -6.26
CA VAL A 3 -2.40 4.91 -7.49
C VAL A 3 -2.66 3.94 -8.65
N SER A 4 -1.83 2.91 -8.78
CA SER A 4 -2.11 1.78 -9.68
C SER A 4 -2.75 0.62 -8.92
N TYR A 5 -3.86 0.10 -9.42
CA TYR A 5 -4.59 -1.00 -8.80
C TYR A 5 -4.17 -2.37 -9.33
N ASN A 6 -3.54 -2.44 -10.51
CA ASN A 6 -3.03 -3.67 -11.08
C ASN A 6 -1.70 -3.48 -11.81
N SER A 7 -1.03 -4.59 -12.13
CA SER A 7 0.16 -4.60 -12.96
C SER A 7 0.13 -5.83 -13.88
N PRO A 8 -0.04 -5.65 -15.19
CA PRO A 8 -0.06 -6.77 -16.13
C PRO A 8 1.36 -7.32 -16.39
N ARG A 9 1.45 -8.62 -16.65
CA ARG A 9 2.63 -9.34 -17.13
C ARG A 9 2.22 -10.19 -18.31
N ILE A 10 3.09 -10.36 -19.29
CA ILE A 10 2.87 -11.27 -20.42
C ILE A 10 3.98 -12.31 -20.37
N THR A 11 3.61 -13.59 -20.42
CA THR A 11 4.59 -14.68 -20.46
C THR A 11 5.32 -14.69 -21.79
N SER A 12 6.65 -14.73 -21.75
CA SER A 12 7.50 -14.80 -22.95
C SER A 12 7.80 -16.22 -23.43
N ARG A 13 7.37 -17.22 -22.66
CA ARG A 13 7.49 -18.65 -22.94
C ARG A 13 6.51 -19.42 -22.05
N ASP A 14 6.28 -20.68 -22.37
CA ASP A 14 5.56 -21.60 -21.49
C ASP A 14 6.28 -21.70 -20.14
N ASP A 15 5.53 -21.55 -19.05
CA ASP A 15 6.05 -21.58 -17.68
C ASP A 15 5.03 -22.21 -16.72
N VAL A 16 5.48 -22.55 -15.50
CA VAL A 16 4.62 -23.10 -14.45
C VAL A 16 4.66 -22.17 -13.25
N LEU A 17 3.49 -21.62 -12.89
CA LEU A 17 3.34 -20.74 -11.73
C LEU A 17 3.05 -21.55 -10.46
N PRO A 18 3.96 -21.60 -9.47
CA PRO A 18 3.68 -22.23 -8.19
C PRO A 18 2.70 -21.38 -7.38
N LEU A 19 1.71 -22.04 -6.76
CA LEU A 19 0.72 -21.40 -5.90
C LEU A 19 1.14 -21.50 -4.43
N SER A 20 1.10 -20.37 -3.71
CA SER A 20 1.36 -20.36 -2.26
C SER A 20 0.24 -21.03 -1.46
N LYS A 21 -1.00 -20.97 -1.98
CA LYS A 21 -2.17 -21.66 -1.44
C LYS A 21 -2.77 -22.55 -2.53
N PRO A 22 -3.00 -23.85 -2.27
CA PRO A 22 -3.60 -24.73 -3.26
C PRO A 22 -5.01 -24.27 -3.64
N ILE A 23 -5.40 -24.48 -4.89
CA ILE A 23 -6.76 -24.20 -5.38
C ILE A 23 -7.48 -25.50 -5.68
N VAL A 24 -8.79 -25.54 -5.43
CA VAL A 24 -9.65 -26.69 -5.73
C VAL A 24 -10.44 -26.40 -6.99
N THR A 25 -10.30 -27.25 -8.00
CA THR A 25 -11.05 -27.12 -9.26
C THR A 25 -12.50 -27.56 -9.10
N ARG A 26 -13.35 -27.23 -10.08
CA ARG A 26 -14.74 -27.74 -10.14
C ARG A 26 -14.82 -29.26 -10.19
N SER A 27 -13.77 -29.93 -10.65
CA SER A 27 -13.65 -31.39 -10.66
C SER A 27 -13.17 -31.98 -9.33
N GLY A 28 -12.94 -31.16 -8.30
CA GLY A 28 -12.44 -31.59 -6.99
C GLY A 28 -10.93 -31.84 -6.94
N LYS A 29 -10.20 -31.61 -8.03
CA LYS A 29 -8.74 -31.77 -8.06
C LYS A 29 -8.08 -30.59 -7.33
N VAL A 30 -7.15 -30.89 -6.45
CA VAL A 30 -6.29 -29.90 -5.80
C VAL A 30 -5.10 -29.59 -6.70
N LEU A 31 -4.86 -28.31 -6.97
CA LEU A 31 -3.73 -27.83 -7.77
C LEU A 31 -2.80 -27.00 -6.89
N HIS A 32 -1.51 -27.32 -6.94
CA HIS A 32 -0.43 -26.57 -6.29
C HIS A 32 0.33 -25.67 -7.27
N GLU A 33 0.13 -25.87 -8.57
CA GLU A 33 0.82 -25.18 -9.64
C GLU A 33 -0.11 -24.99 -10.83
N LEU A 34 0.14 -23.94 -11.61
CA LEU A 34 -0.63 -23.60 -12.80
C LEU A 34 0.30 -23.55 -14.02
N PRO A 35 0.10 -24.39 -15.04
CA PRO A 35 0.78 -24.20 -16.32
C PRO A 35 0.25 -22.94 -17.00
N ILE A 36 1.14 -22.09 -17.47
CA ILE A 36 0.85 -20.81 -18.13
C ILE A 36 1.52 -20.83 -19.51
N PRO A 37 0.73 -20.91 -20.59
CA PRO A 37 1.27 -20.84 -21.95
C PRO A 37 1.94 -19.50 -22.27
N GLU A 38 2.84 -19.48 -23.23
CA GLU A 38 3.40 -18.28 -23.84
C GLU A 38 2.28 -17.32 -24.32
N GLY A 39 2.51 -16.01 -24.14
CA GLY A 39 1.56 -14.97 -24.55
C GLY A 39 0.39 -14.75 -23.58
N THR A 40 0.32 -15.50 -22.47
CA THR A 40 -0.72 -15.32 -21.46
C THR A 40 -0.51 -14.02 -20.68
N CYS A 41 -1.57 -13.20 -20.62
CA CYS A 41 -1.59 -11.98 -19.81
C CYS A 41 -2.02 -12.28 -18.36
N ILE A 42 -1.11 -12.08 -17.41
CA ILE A 42 -1.32 -12.24 -15.97
C ILE A 42 -1.52 -10.85 -15.34
N ILE A 43 -2.63 -10.65 -14.65
CA ILE A 43 -2.94 -9.38 -13.98
C ILE A 43 -2.66 -9.51 -12.48
N ILE A 44 -1.61 -8.85 -12.01
CA ILE A 44 -1.29 -8.79 -10.57
C ILE A 44 -2.16 -7.71 -9.92
N SER A 45 -3.00 -8.09 -8.96
CA SER A 45 -3.88 -7.15 -8.25
C SER A 45 -3.18 -6.48 -7.09
N ILE A 46 -2.63 -5.28 -7.31
CA ILE A 46 -2.01 -4.45 -6.26
C ILE A 46 -3.04 -4.11 -5.17
N ALA A 47 -4.25 -3.75 -5.58
CA ALA A 47 -5.33 -3.42 -4.65
C ALA A 47 -5.80 -4.65 -3.85
N GLY A 48 -5.75 -5.86 -4.43
CA GLY A 48 -6.04 -7.11 -3.74
C GLY A 48 -4.96 -7.45 -2.72
N CYS A 49 -3.69 -7.41 -3.13
CA CYS A 49 -2.56 -7.67 -2.25
C CYS A 49 -2.56 -6.74 -1.03
N ASN A 50 -2.76 -5.43 -1.24
CA ASN A 50 -2.78 -4.43 -0.16
C ASN A 50 -4.01 -4.51 0.77
N ARG A 51 -4.98 -5.39 0.49
CA ARG A 51 -6.19 -5.62 1.30
C ARG A 51 -6.33 -7.09 1.72
N ASN A 52 -5.28 -7.90 1.55
CA ASN A 52 -5.33 -9.31 1.90
C ASN A 52 -5.39 -9.47 3.42
N LYS A 53 -6.48 -10.06 3.93
CA LYS A 53 -6.69 -10.31 5.36
C LYS A 53 -5.69 -11.31 5.94
N ASP A 54 -5.16 -12.22 5.13
CA ASP A 54 -4.13 -13.15 5.57
C ASP A 54 -2.82 -12.43 5.92
N VAL A 55 -2.57 -11.28 5.27
CA VAL A 55 -1.34 -10.49 5.41
C VAL A 55 -1.55 -9.34 6.41
N PHE A 56 -2.69 -8.66 6.33
CA PHE A 56 -2.99 -7.43 7.08
C PHE A 56 -4.00 -7.63 8.22
N GLY A 57 -4.49 -8.86 8.42
CA GLY A 57 -5.48 -9.20 9.46
C GLY A 57 -6.91 -8.78 9.10
N ALA A 58 -7.83 -8.99 10.05
CA ALA A 58 -9.26 -8.77 9.84
C ALA A 58 -9.61 -7.31 9.44
N GLY A 59 -8.83 -6.32 9.88
CA GLY A 59 -9.03 -4.90 9.57
C GLY A 59 -8.44 -4.42 8.25
N ALA A 60 -8.03 -5.31 7.34
CA ALA A 60 -7.37 -4.95 6.07
C ALA A 60 -8.17 -4.00 5.15
N HIS A 61 -9.48 -3.89 5.34
CA HIS A 61 -10.36 -3.01 4.54
C HIS A 61 -10.65 -1.66 5.18
N THR A 62 -10.23 -1.46 6.43
CA THR A 62 -10.44 -0.21 7.18
C THR A 62 -9.16 0.59 7.24
N PHE A 63 -9.26 1.91 7.08
CA PHE A 63 -8.12 2.78 7.33
C PHE A 63 -7.86 2.86 8.83
N ASN A 64 -6.80 2.18 9.29
CA ASN A 64 -6.33 2.23 10.66
C ASN A 64 -4.87 2.70 10.69
N PRO A 65 -4.58 3.97 11.05
CA PRO A 65 -3.21 4.49 11.08
C PRO A 65 -2.33 3.80 12.14
N GLU A 66 -2.92 3.23 13.19
CA GLU A 66 -2.19 2.49 14.23
C GLU A 66 -1.68 1.14 13.74
N MET A 67 -2.30 0.55 12.70
CA MET A 67 -1.80 -0.70 12.11
C MET A 67 -0.42 -0.55 11.50
N ALA A 68 -0.13 0.62 10.89
CA ALA A 68 1.21 0.92 10.43
C ALA A 68 2.16 0.91 11.62
N ARG A 69 1.86 1.67 12.68
CA ARG A 69 2.68 1.73 13.89
C ARG A 69 2.94 0.34 14.51
N GLN A 70 1.93 -0.52 14.60
CA GLN A 70 2.06 -1.87 15.14
C GLN A 70 2.94 -2.77 14.27
N GLN A 71 2.81 -2.72 12.94
CA GLN A 71 3.68 -3.47 12.02
C GLN A 71 5.14 -3.02 12.11
N TRP A 72 5.37 -1.72 12.29
CA TRP A 72 6.71 -1.15 12.47
C TRP A 72 7.35 -1.48 13.82
N MET A 73 6.58 -1.42 14.91
CA MET A 73 7.07 -1.56 16.28
C MET A 73 7.24 -3.02 16.71
N TYR A 74 6.28 -3.88 16.36
CA TYR A 74 6.27 -5.26 16.85
C TYR A 74 6.94 -6.24 15.90
N GLY A 75 7.48 -5.77 14.77
CA GLY A 75 8.35 -6.56 13.90
C GLY A 75 7.79 -7.95 13.62
N ASN A 76 6.51 -8.06 13.28
CA ASN A 76 5.85 -9.32 12.90
C ASN A 76 6.36 -9.84 11.54
N LEU A 77 7.69 -9.84 11.36
CA LEU A 77 8.44 -10.53 10.33
C LEU A 77 8.07 -12.02 10.28
N TYR A 78 7.65 -12.61 11.40
CA TYR A 78 7.36 -14.05 11.51
C TYR A 78 6.07 -14.50 10.81
N VAL A 79 5.00 -13.68 10.83
CA VAL A 79 3.73 -14.02 10.12
C VAL A 79 3.89 -13.85 8.61
N LEU A 80 4.81 -13.00 8.17
CA LEU A 80 5.02 -12.66 6.77
C LEU A 80 6.04 -13.58 6.08
N ARG A 81 7.01 -14.13 6.82
CA ARG A 81 7.98 -15.13 6.31
C ARG A 81 7.35 -16.51 6.06
N SER A 82 6.25 -16.83 6.72
CA SER A 82 5.53 -18.11 6.59
C SER A 82 4.49 -18.11 5.45
N CYS A 83 4.02 -16.95 5.00
CA CYS A 83 3.04 -16.85 3.90
C CYS A 83 3.69 -16.77 2.50
N PHE A 84 4.99 -16.46 2.41
CA PHE A 84 5.73 -16.36 1.16
C PHE A 84 7.05 -17.15 1.30
N ALA A 85 7.10 -18.34 0.73
CA ALA A 85 8.23 -19.27 0.82
C ALA A 85 9.52 -18.77 0.14
N THR A 86 9.51 -17.58 -0.47
CA THR A 86 10.67 -16.99 -1.13
C THR A 86 10.73 -15.51 -0.79
N GLU A 87 11.94 -15.05 -0.48
CA GLU A 87 12.31 -13.69 -0.07
C GLU A 87 12.02 -12.60 -1.13
N MET A 88 11.23 -12.91 -2.16
CA MET A 88 11.14 -12.17 -3.42
C MET A 88 9.82 -11.40 -3.60
N LEU A 89 8.80 -11.67 -2.77
CA LEU A 89 7.47 -11.02 -2.85
C LEU A 89 7.28 -9.91 -1.80
N VAL A 90 8.37 -9.36 -1.29
CA VAL A 90 8.31 -8.22 -0.36
C VAL A 90 8.17 -6.95 -1.19
N GLY A 91 6.96 -6.37 -1.20
CA GLY A 91 6.76 -5.03 -1.73
C GLY A 91 7.82 -4.08 -1.15
N THR A 92 8.41 -3.24 -1.99
CA THR A 92 9.70 -2.55 -1.77
C THR A 92 9.85 -1.83 -0.43
N TYR A 93 8.73 -1.47 0.21
CA TYR A 93 8.69 -0.90 1.55
C TYR A 93 7.43 -1.31 2.31
N LEU A 94 7.62 -1.74 3.56
CA LEU A 94 6.54 -2.10 4.51
C LEU A 94 5.51 -3.11 3.98
N PHE A 95 5.96 -4.09 3.20
CA PHE A 95 5.10 -5.16 2.70
C PHE A 95 3.91 -4.66 1.86
N ARG A 96 3.98 -3.43 1.32
CA ARG A 96 2.95 -2.88 0.45
C ARG A 96 3.37 -2.97 -1.02
N PHE A 97 2.44 -3.44 -1.82
CA PHE A 97 2.60 -3.59 -3.27
C PHE A 97 2.42 -2.26 -4.05
N THR A 98 2.21 -1.14 -3.35
CA THR A 98 2.01 0.18 -3.98
C THR A 98 3.14 0.58 -4.93
N PHE A 99 4.38 0.19 -4.61
CA PHE A 99 5.57 0.44 -5.42
C PHE A 99 6.09 -0.84 -6.11
N LEU A 100 5.23 -1.86 -6.21
CA LEU A 100 5.58 -3.21 -6.65
C LEU A 100 6.75 -3.80 -5.83
N GLY A 101 7.34 -4.87 -6.33
CA GLY A 101 8.51 -5.55 -5.78
C GLY A 101 9.29 -6.24 -6.89
N GLY A 102 10.50 -6.69 -6.59
CA GLY A 102 11.38 -7.34 -7.56
C GLY A 102 11.88 -6.38 -8.67
N PRO A 103 12.13 -6.89 -9.89
CA PRO A 103 12.81 -6.15 -10.95
C PRO A 103 12.00 -4.99 -11.54
N GLN A 104 10.68 -4.96 -11.33
CA GLN A 104 9.80 -3.86 -11.75
C GLN A 104 9.33 -2.99 -10.57
N SER A 105 10.12 -2.94 -9.49
CA SER A 105 9.87 -2.02 -8.39
C SER A 105 10.06 -0.56 -8.84
N CYS A 106 9.24 0.34 -8.29
CA CYS A 106 9.35 1.77 -8.59
C CYS A 106 10.66 2.32 -8.02
N ILE A 107 11.59 2.76 -8.86
CA ILE A 107 12.88 3.35 -8.43
C ILE A 107 12.72 4.59 -7.53
N GLY A 108 11.64 5.36 -7.74
CA GLY A 108 11.34 6.59 -7.01
C GLY A 108 10.63 6.38 -5.67
N TRP A 109 10.45 5.14 -5.20
CA TRP A 109 9.66 4.86 -4.00
C TRP A 109 10.16 5.62 -2.76
N ARG A 110 11.48 5.71 -2.57
CA ARG A 110 12.10 6.43 -1.43
C ARG A 110 11.78 7.92 -1.47
N PHE A 111 11.94 8.51 -2.65
CA PHE A 111 11.63 9.92 -2.89
C PHE A 111 10.16 10.22 -2.61
N ALA A 112 9.25 9.39 -3.14
CA ALA A 112 7.81 9.55 -2.93
C ALA A 112 7.44 9.54 -1.44
N TYR A 113 8.03 8.65 -0.63
CA TYR A 113 7.81 8.65 0.81
C TYR A 113 8.34 9.91 1.49
N VAL A 114 9.58 10.32 1.19
CA VAL A 114 10.16 11.54 1.77
C VAL A 114 9.28 12.75 1.46
N CYS A 115 8.84 12.91 0.20
CA CYS A 115 7.92 13.96 -0.19
C CYS A 115 6.59 13.88 0.57
N GLN A 116 6.01 12.69 0.72
CA GLN A 116 4.78 12.51 1.48
C GLN A 116 4.93 12.92 2.95
N PHE A 117 6.04 12.54 3.59
CA PHE A 117 6.32 12.92 4.98
C PHE A 117 6.55 14.44 5.12
N LEU A 118 7.31 15.05 4.20
CA LEU A 118 7.52 16.49 4.18
C LEU A 118 6.20 17.26 4.00
N LEU A 119 5.36 16.85 3.05
CA LEU A 119 4.04 17.47 2.86
C LEU A 119 3.17 17.32 4.11
N MET A 120 3.13 16.13 4.71
CA MET A 120 2.35 15.88 5.93
C MET A 120 2.81 16.71 7.13
N TYR A 121 4.10 17.06 7.21
CA TYR A 121 4.65 17.94 8.25
C TYR A 121 4.46 19.44 7.93
N HIS A 122 4.69 19.85 6.67
CA HIS A 122 4.64 21.25 6.27
C HIS A 122 3.20 21.79 6.13
N ILE A 123 2.27 20.99 5.64
CA ILE A 123 0.90 21.46 5.41
C ILE A 123 0.24 21.93 6.73
N PRO A 124 0.22 21.15 7.83
CA PRO A 124 -0.41 21.59 9.09
C PRO A 124 0.31 22.77 9.76
N SER A 125 1.64 22.83 9.69
CA SER A 125 2.42 23.92 10.32
C SER A 125 2.15 25.27 9.66
N HIS A 126 1.98 25.31 8.34
CA HIS A 126 1.57 26.54 7.65
C HIS A 126 0.07 26.83 7.80
N PHE A 127 -0.81 25.81 7.77
CA PHE A 127 -2.26 26.02 7.90
C PHE A 127 -2.64 26.61 9.27
N SER A 128 -2.01 26.14 10.35
CA SER A 128 -2.22 26.68 11.70
C SER A 128 -1.76 28.14 11.83
N THR A 129 -0.75 28.56 11.07
CA THR A 129 -0.28 29.95 11.04
C THR A 129 -1.25 30.86 10.29
N VAL A 130 -1.78 30.39 9.15
CA VAL A 130 -2.78 31.12 8.36
C VAL A 130 -4.11 31.23 9.12
N CYS A 131 -4.61 30.15 9.71
CA CYS A 131 -5.84 30.20 10.52
C CYS A 131 -5.70 31.11 11.76
N ARG A 132 -4.53 31.11 12.42
CA ARG A 132 -4.27 31.99 13.57
C ARG A 132 -4.21 33.46 13.15
N ASN A 133 -3.58 33.76 12.01
CA ASN A 133 -3.54 35.11 11.45
C ASN A 133 -4.91 35.59 10.96
N TYR A 134 -5.71 34.74 10.31
CA TYR A 134 -7.08 35.07 9.91
C TYR A 134 -8.00 35.27 11.12
N ARG A 135 -7.88 34.46 12.18
CA ARG A 135 -8.64 34.65 13.42
C ARG A 135 -8.27 35.96 14.13
N LEU A 136 -6.98 36.32 14.16
CA LEU A 136 -6.53 37.61 14.71
C LEU A 136 -6.99 38.79 13.84
N LEU A 137 -7.00 38.64 12.51
CA LEU A 137 -7.51 39.66 11.58
C LEU A 137 -9.03 39.84 11.74
N LEU A 138 -9.79 38.75 11.84
CA LEU A 138 -11.23 38.78 12.09
C LEU A 138 -11.55 39.36 13.46
N CYS A 139 -10.83 38.97 14.52
CA CYS A 139 -10.97 39.57 15.84
C CYS A 139 -10.69 41.07 15.82
N ARG A 140 -9.64 41.53 15.13
CA ARG A 140 -9.33 42.96 14.99
C ARG A 140 -10.37 43.72 14.18
N LEU A 141 -10.93 43.12 13.13
CA LEU A 141 -12.01 43.72 12.33
C LEU A 141 -13.31 43.82 13.14
N LEU A 142 -13.65 42.79 13.92
CA LEU A 142 -14.85 42.77 14.76
C LEU A 142 -14.74 43.68 15.99
N THR A 143 -13.56 43.86 16.59
CA THR A 143 -13.36 44.81 17.70
C THR A 143 -13.38 46.28 17.23
N ASN A 144 -12.92 46.56 16.01
CA ASN A 144 -12.99 47.89 15.40
C ASN A 144 -14.38 48.24 14.82
N LEU A 145 -15.32 47.29 14.80
CA LEU A 145 -16.73 47.52 14.44
C LEU A 145 -17.62 47.79 15.66
N SER A 146 -17.03 48.17 16.81
CA SER A 146 -17.77 48.74 17.92
C SER A 146 -18.23 50.15 17.53
N PHE A 147 -19.39 50.23 16.88
CA PHE A 147 -20.06 51.48 16.54
C PHE A 147 -20.40 52.28 17.81
N PRO A 148 -20.28 53.62 17.81
CA PRO A 148 -20.78 54.48 18.88
C PRO A 148 -22.30 54.45 19.00
#